data_AF-A0A7S2QLR2-F1
#
_entry.id   AF-A0A7S2QLR2-F1
#
_cell.length_a   1.000
_cell.length_b   1.000
_cell.length_c   1.000
_cell.angle_alpha   90.00
_cell.angle_beta   90.00
_cell.angle_gamma   90.00
#
_symmetry.space_group_name_H-M   'P 1'
#
loop_
_entity.id
_entity.type
_entity.pdbx_description
1 polymer ?
#
loop_
_entity_poly.entity_id
_entity_poly.type
_entity_poly.pdbx_seq_one_letter_code
_entity_poly.pdbx_strand_id
1 'polypeptide(L)'
;RKAAAKMRYVLRGGAEVFSINNRLVRPDHSDLSLFPIMKTLQPFFVGVERMVRSGVSEVVACELLKETHSMKLPTRLDWRSPLLPPPSYLVTKDKKSQRWGTEMQHLLYAFPGNLAPLRAALYTVVFAFDPADIGDLLHASQMLTQTPLPMSLHLVMLPSGAGGGGQPSSAAWDPE
;
A
#
# COMPACT_ATOMS: atom_id res chain seq x y z
N ARG A 1 12.71 -19.70 -20.85
CA ARG A 1 12.18 -20.17 -22.16
C ARG A 1 10.65 -20.36 -22.21
N LYS A 2 9.94 -20.60 -21.09
CA LYS A 2 8.46 -20.76 -21.09
C LYS A 2 7.64 -19.46 -21.28
N ALA A 3 8.16 -18.29 -20.91
CA ALA A 3 7.45 -17.01 -21.06
C ALA A 3 7.32 -16.54 -22.53
N ALA A 4 8.37 -16.72 -23.33
CA ALA A 4 8.37 -16.38 -24.76
C ALA A 4 7.37 -17.23 -25.58
N ALA A 5 7.14 -18.49 -25.18
CA ALA A 5 6.15 -19.35 -25.80
C ALA A 5 4.71 -18.93 -25.48
N LYS A 6 4.46 -18.38 -24.28
CA LYS A 6 3.13 -17.89 -23.87
C LYS A 6 2.73 -16.59 -24.60
N MET A 7 3.69 -15.71 -24.90
CA MET A 7 3.44 -14.51 -25.71
C MET A 7 3.05 -14.82 -27.15
N ARG A 8 3.64 -15.87 -27.76
CA ARG A 8 3.32 -16.26 -29.15
C ARG A 8 1.89 -16.76 -29.35
N TYR A 9 1.21 -17.21 -28.29
CA TYR A 9 -0.17 -17.70 -28.38
C TYR A 9 -1.22 -16.58 -28.30
N VAL A 10 -0.84 -15.37 -27.86
CA VAL A 10 -1.76 -14.24 -27.63
C VAL A 10 -1.74 -13.23 -28.79
N LEU A 11 -0.72 -13.25 -29.63
CA LEU A 11 -0.53 -12.26 -30.70
C LEU A 11 -1.04 -12.81 -32.03
N ARG A 12 -2.12 -12.23 -32.56
CA ARG A 12 -2.57 -12.48 -33.94
C ARG A 12 -1.42 -12.14 -34.90
N GLY A 13 -1.20 -12.99 -35.91
CA GLY A 13 -0.18 -12.76 -36.93
C GLY A 13 -0.38 -11.40 -37.60
N GLY A 14 0.68 -10.59 -37.65
CA GLY A 14 0.68 -9.24 -38.23
C GLY A 14 0.57 -8.08 -37.23
N ALA A 15 0.46 -8.34 -35.92
CA ALA A 15 0.44 -7.27 -34.91
C ALA A 15 1.86 -6.85 -34.49
N GLU A 16 2.20 -5.57 -34.70
CA GLU A 16 3.40 -4.97 -34.13
C GLU A 16 3.18 -4.73 -32.63
N VAL A 17 4.02 -5.39 -31.82
CA VAL A 17 3.96 -5.25 -30.37
C VAL A 17 5.24 -4.64 -29.87
N PHE A 18 5.10 -3.46 -29.28
CA PHE A 18 6.19 -2.79 -28.61
C PHE A 18 6.01 -2.93 -27.10
N SER A 19 7.01 -3.50 -26.44
CA SER A 19 7.04 -3.60 -24.98
C SER A 19 8.33 -3.00 -24.45
N ILE A 20 8.18 -2.11 -23.47
CA ILE A 20 9.29 -1.56 -22.69
C ILE A 20 9.18 -2.18 -21.29
N ASN A 21 10.20 -2.93 -20.86
CA ASN A 21 10.24 -3.54 -19.52
C ASN A 21 8.95 -4.30 -19.13
N ASN A 22 8.42 -5.13 -20.03
CA ASN A 22 7.15 -5.88 -19.90
C ASN A 22 5.86 -5.03 -19.88
N ARG A 23 5.94 -3.71 -19.98
CA ARG A 23 4.76 -2.86 -20.21
C ARG A 23 4.41 -2.93 -21.69
N LEU A 24 3.18 -3.33 -22.01
CA LEU A 24 2.65 -3.26 -23.37
C LEU A 24 2.37 -1.79 -23.68
N VAL A 25 3.08 -1.24 -24.66
CA VAL A 25 2.82 0.13 -25.13
C VAL A 25 1.67 0.04 -26.12
N ARG A 26 0.58 0.76 -25.85
CA ARG A 26 -0.55 0.81 -26.78
C ARG A 26 -0.09 1.55 -28.03
N PRO A 27 -0.41 1.05 -29.24
CA PRO A 27 0.05 1.65 -30.49
C PRO A 27 -0.69 2.95 -30.85
N ASP A 28 -1.62 3.42 -30.01
CA ASP A 28 -2.24 4.73 -30.18
C ASP A 28 -1.12 5.78 -30.26
N HIS A 29 -1.04 6.48 -31.40
CA HIS A 29 0.13 7.22 -31.87
C HIS A 29 0.73 8.28 -30.90
N SER A 30 0.05 8.58 -29.78
CA SER A 30 0.56 9.44 -28.72
C SER A 30 1.64 8.77 -27.86
N ASP A 31 1.52 7.47 -27.55
CA ASP A 31 2.38 6.81 -26.55
C ASP A 31 3.68 6.24 -27.14
N LEU A 32 3.74 6.11 -28.47
CA LEU A 32 4.92 5.70 -29.24
C LEU A 32 5.81 6.88 -29.68
N SER A 33 5.43 8.11 -29.33
CA SER A 33 6.24 9.29 -29.62
C SER A 33 7.46 9.37 -28.69
N LEU A 34 8.58 9.88 -29.21
CA LEU A 34 9.86 9.96 -28.49
C LEU A 34 9.74 10.62 -27.12
N PHE A 35 8.98 11.72 -27.01
CA PHE A 35 8.85 12.48 -25.77
C PHE A 35 8.05 11.74 -24.69
N PRO A 36 6.86 11.18 -24.97
CA PRO A 36 6.14 10.28 -24.05
C PRO A 36 6.94 9.05 -23.63
N ILE A 37 7.69 8.43 -24.55
CA ILE A 37 8.58 7.30 -24.24
C ILE A 37 9.66 7.73 -23.24
N MET A 38 10.33 8.85 -23.48
CA MET A 38 11.35 9.38 -22.56
C MET A 38 10.76 9.72 -21.18
N LYS A 39 9.60 10.38 -21.11
CA LYS A 39 8.91 10.65 -19.84
C LYS A 39 8.56 9.37 -19.09
N THR A 40 8.14 8.33 -19.82
CA THR A 40 7.76 7.04 -19.22
C THR A 40 8.97 6.26 -18.73
N LEU A 41 10.11 6.36 -19.44
CA LEU A 41 11.36 5.67 -19.12
C LEU A 41 12.17 6.34 -18.01
N GLN A 42 12.08 7.66 -17.87
CA GLN A 42 12.84 8.44 -16.88
C GLN A 42 12.78 7.88 -15.45
N PRO A 43 11.60 7.58 -14.85
CA PRO A 43 11.54 7.03 -13.50
C PRO A 43 12.18 5.64 -13.38
N PHE A 44 12.16 4.83 -14.45
CA PHE A 44 12.83 3.52 -14.46
C PHE A 44 14.35 3.66 -14.51
N PHE A 45 14.87 4.56 -15.35
CA PHE A 45 16.30 4.84 -15.39
C PHE A 45 16.83 5.35 -14.04
N VAL A 46 16.11 6.29 -13.41
CA VAL A 46 16.48 6.78 -12.08
C VAL A 46 16.42 5.66 -11.03
N GLY A 47 15.44 4.77 -11.12
CA GLY A 47 15.32 3.62 -10.21
C GLY A 47 16.48 2.61 -10.37
N VAL A 48 16.82 2.24 -11.61
CA VAL A 48 17.94 1.34 -11.92
C VAL A 48 19.26 1.97 -11.50
N GLU A 49 19.52 3.22 -11.87
CA GLU A 49 20.74 3.93 -11.53
C GLU A 49 20.98 3.98 -10.02
N ARG A 50 19.93 4.25 -9.23
CA ARG A 50 20.03 4.27 -7.76
C ARG A 50 20.41 2.89 -7.20
N MET A 51 19.79 1.82 -7.68
CA MET A 51 20.11 0.46 -7.23
C MET A 51 21.55 0.07 -7.62
N VAL A 52 21.98 0.42 -8.83
CA VAL A 52 23.35 0.17 -9.30
C VAL A 52 24.37 0.94 -8.45
N ARG A 53 24.11 2.21 -8.11
CA ARG A 53 24.97 2.99 -7.20
C ARG A 53 25.01 2.43 -5.78
N SER A 54 23.96 1.75 -5.35
CA SER A 54 23.93 1.03 -4.07
C SER A 54 24.62 -0.34 -4.12
N GLY A 55 25.27 -0.70 -5.22
CA GLY A 55 26.02 -1.94 -5.38
C GLY A 55 25.19 -3.15 -5.84
N VAL A 56 23.93 -2.92 -6.26
CA VAL A 56 23.09 -3.98 -6.84
C VAL A 56 23.46 -4.17 -8.31
N SER A 57 23.61 -5.43 -8.74
CA SER A 57 23.84 -5.74 -10.16
C SER A 57 22.70 -5.21 -11.03
N GLU A 58 23.03 -4.60 -12.17
CA GLU A 58 22.05 -4.05 -13.12
C GLU A 58 21.00 -5.07 -13.57
N VAL A 59 21.40 -6.34 -13.74
CA VAL A 59 20.49 -7.44 -14.09
C VAL A 59 19.45 -7.65 -13.00
N VAL A 60 19.89 -7.64 -11.73
CA VAL A 60 19.03 -7.83 -10.55
C VAL A 60 18.12 -6.62 -10.33
N ALA A 61 18.65 -5.41 -10.50
CA ALA A 61 17.87 -4.16 -10.43
C ALA A 61 16.74 -4.14 -11.48
N CYS A 62 17.05 -4.57 -12.71
CA CYS A 62 16.07 -4.70 -13.77
C CYS A 62 15.02 -5.79 -13.49
N GLU A 63 15.36 -6.85 -12.76
CA GLU A 63 14.40 -7.90 -12.39
C GLU A 63 13.49 -7.48 -11.22
N LEU A 64 14.03 -6.83 -10.20
CA LEU A 64 13.25 -6.31 -9.07
C LEU A 64 12.17 -5.31 -9.51
N LEU A 65 12.48 -4.48 -10.51
CA LEU A 65 11.50 -3.56 -11.08
C LEU A 65 10.42 -4.26 -11.91
N LYS A 66 10.70 -5.43 -12.49
CA LYS A 66 9.70 -6.23 -13.23
C LYS A 66 8.67 -6.90 -12.32
N GLU A 67 9.03 -7.24 -11.09
CA GLU A 67 8.16 -7.99 -10.15
C GLU A 67 7.08 -7.13 -9.47
N THR A 68 7.20 -5.80 -9.49
CA THR A 68 6.22 -4.89 -8.87
C THR A 68 4.85 -4.88 -9.55
N HIS A 69 4.68 -5.55 -10.69
CA HIS A 69 3.55 -5.38 -11.60
C HIS A 69 2.27 -6.18 -11.25
N SER A 70 2.19 -6.83 -10.09
CA SER A 70 0.98 -7.59 -9.68
C SER A 70 0.32 -7.13 -8.38
N MET A 71 0.75 -6.02 -7.78
CA MET A 71 0.02 -5.45 -6.65
C MET A 71 -1.24 -4.76 -7.17
N LYS A 72 -2.38 -5.47 -7.10
CA LYS A 72 -3.70 -4.82 -7.18
C LYS A 72 -3.69 -3.68 -6.16
N LEU A 73 -3.81 -2.44 -6.65
CA LEU A 73 -3.89 -1.28 -5.77
C LEU A 73 -5.08 -1.51 -4.82
N PRO A 74 -4.88 -1.43 -3.49
CA PRO A 74 -5.98 -1.62 -2.56
C PRO A 74 -7.04 -0.55 -2.81
N THR A 75 -8.29 -0.98 -2.88
CA THR A 75 -9.44 -0.07 -2.95
C THR A 75 -9.53 0.71 -1.64
N ARG A 76 -9.67 2.02 -1.74
CA ARG A 76 -9.82 2.88 -0.55
C ARG A 76 -11.27 2.86 -0.11
N LEU A 77 -11.49 2.52 1.16
CA LEU A 77 -12.79 2.61 1.81
C LEU A 77 -12.79 3.80 2.78
N ASP A 78 -13.90 4.53 2.85
CA ASP A 78 -14.08 5.56 3.87
C ASP A 78 -14.43 4.89 5.19
N TRP A 79 -13.57 5.07 6.20
CA TRP A 79 -13.73 4.47 7.52
C TRP A 79 -14.49 5.39 8.49
N ARG A 80 -14.75 6.64 8.11
CA ARG A 80 -15.28 7.66 9.01
C ARG A 80 -16.75 7.36 9.32
N SER A 81 -17.04 7.19 10.61
CA SER A 81 -18.40 7.01 11.09
C SER A 81 -18.62 7.84 12.36
N PRO A 82 -19.79 8.47 12.55
CA PRO A 82 -20.14 9.15 13.80
C PRO A 82 -20.25 8.16 14.98
N LEU A 83 -20.41 6.86 14.69
CA LEU A 83 -20.50 5.79 15.68
C LEU A 83 -19.14 5.21 16.07
N LEU A 84 -18.05 5.70 15.46
CA LEU A 84 -16.71 5.20 15.73
C LEU A 84 -16.29 5.62 17.15
N PRO A 85 -15.77 4.69 17.98
CA PRO A 85 -15.31 5.03 19.32
C PRO A 85 -14.12 6.00 19.25
N PRO A 86 -13.90 6.78 20.33
CA PRO A 86 -12.71 7.60 20.46
C PRO A 86 -11.43 6.78 20.25
N PRO A 87 -10.39 7.37 19.65
CA PRO A 87 -9.14 6.67 19.37
C PRO A 87 -8.47 6.21 20.68
N SER A 88 -8.08 4.94 20.72
CA SER A 88 -7.35 4.34 21.82
C SER A 88 -5.92 4.86 21.91
N TYR A 89 -5.33 5.26 20.77
CA TYR A 89 -4.02 5.91 20.72
C TYR A 89 -4.02 7.05 19.69
N LEU A 90 -3.44 8.18 20.09
CA LEU A 90 -3.28 9.38 19.25
C LEU A 90 -1.82 9.84 19.28
N VAL A 91 -1.14 9.72 18.14
CA VAL A 91 0.25 10.17 17.99
C VAL A 91 0.44 11.63 18.38
N THR A 92 -0.55 12.49 18.12
CA THR A 92 -0.47 13.93 18.42
C THR A 92 -0.55 14.23 19.92
N LYS A 93 -1.20 13.38 20.72
CA LYS A 93 -1.38 13.58 22.17
C LYS A 93 -0.41 12.76 23.02
N ASP A 94 0.23 11.76 22.43
CA ASP A 94 1.18 10.91 23.13
C ASP A 94 2.42 11.70 23.61
N LYS A 95 2.87 11.42 24.83
CA LYS A 95 4.06 12.04 25.41
C LYS A 95 5.34 11.43 24.82
N LYS A 96 5.32 10.14 24.46
CA LYS A 96 6.50 9.44 23.92
C LYS A 96 6.86 9.89 22.50
N SER A 97 5.88 10.38 21.74
CA SER A 97 6.07 10.91 20.38
C SER A 97 6.52 12.38 20.33
N GLN A 98 6.71 13.06 21.47
CA GLN A 98 7.07 14.49 21.50
C GLN A 98 8.36 14.83 20.76
N ARG A 99 9.31 13.89 20.71
CA ARG A 99 10.60 14.02 20.01
C ARG A 99 10.51 13.89 18.49
N TRP A 100 9.34 13.53 17.96
CA TRP A 100 9.15 13.34 16.51
C TRP A 100 8.90 14.67 15.82
N GLY A 101 9.29 14.76 14.55
CA GLY A 101 9.03 15.93 13.72
C GLY A 101 7.54 16.13 13.47
N THR A 102 7.13 17.37 13.22
CA THR A 102 5.74 17.73 12.88
C THR A 102 5.58 18.10 11.41
N GLU A 103 6.67 18.36 10.70
CA GLU A 103 6.66 18.82 9.32
C GLU A 103 6.56 17.68 8.30
N MET A 104 5.81 17.90 7.21
CA MET A 104 5.68 16.91 6.13
C MET A 104 7.00 16.58 5.44
N GLN A 105 8.01 17.47 5.53
CA GLN A 105 9.33 17.26 4.95
C GLN A 105 10.00 16.00 5.48
N HIS A 106 9.71 15.58 6.71
CA HIS A 106 10.25 14.36 7.30
C HIS A 106 9.81 13.07 6.56
N LEU A 107 8.70 13.09 5.82
CA LEU A 107 8.27 11.96 5.00
C LEU A 107 9.21 11.69 3.82
N LEU A 108 9.86 12.74 3.30
CA LEU A 108 10.78 12.63 2.17
C LEU A 108 12.08 11.89 2.53
N TYR A 109 12.41 11.85 3.82
CA TYR A 109 13.62 11.22 4.35
C TYR A 109 13.36 9.83 4.94
N ALA A 110 12.15 9.30 4.80
CA ALA A 110 11.79 7.97 5.30
C ALA A 110 12.43 6.87 4.44
N PHE A 111 13.00 5.86 5.09
CA PHE A 111 13.53 4.69 4.39
C PHE A 111 12.37 3.92 3.71
N PRO A 112 12.52 3.47 2.45
CA PRO A 112 11.49 2.71 1.76
C PRO A 112 11.03 1.50 2.58
N GLY A 113 9.72 1.38 2.82
CA GLY A 113 9.13 0.28 3.60
C GLY A 113 8.97 0.54 5.10
N ASN A 114 9.51 1.64 5.63
CA ASN A 114 9.34 2.03 7.03
C ASN A 114 8.41 3.24 7.18
N LEU A 115 7.64 3.28 8.27
CA LEU A 115 6.85 4.45 8.62
C LEU A 115 7.74 5.54 9.21
N ALA A 116 7.64 6.76 8.68
CA ALA A 116 8.40 7.90 9.19
C ALA A 116 7.94 8.26 10.62
N PRO A 117 8.86 8.51 11.57
CA PRO A 117 8.50 8.97 12.91
C PRO A 117 8.03 10.44 12.85
N LEU A 118 6.74 10.63 12.62
CA LEU A 118 6.11 11.93 12.47
C LEU A 118 4.93 12.08 13.44
N ARG A 119 4.88 13.21 14.14
CA ARG A 119 3.80 13.58 15.06
C ARG A 119 2.69 14.34 14.32
N ALA A 120 2.08 13.70 13.33
CA ALA A 120 0.95 14.25 12.59
C ALA A 120 -0.12 13.16 12.35
N ALA A 121 -1.37 13.58 12.20
CA ALA A 121 -2.50 12.68 11.96
C ALA A 121 -2.59 12.24 10.49
N LEU A 122 -1.56 11.55 10.00
CA LEU A 122 -1.49 11.09 8.60
C LEU A 122 -2.09 9.71 8.39
N TYR A 123 -1.77 8.80 9.31
CA TYR A 123 -2.19 7.40 9.23
C TYR A 123 -3.21 7.13 10.32
N THR A 124 -4.30 6.47 9.96
CA THR A 124 -5.32 6.00 10.90
C THR A 124 -5.53 4.52 10.67
N VAL A 125 -5.51 3.75 11.75
CA VAL A 125 -5.82 2.33 11.76
C VAL A 125 -7.08 2.13 12.59
N VAL A 126 -8.07 1.49 11.98
CA VAL A 126 -9.28 1.02 12.66
C VAL A 126 -9.19 -0.50 12.73
N PHE A 127 -9.02 -1.03 13.93
CA PHE A 127 -8.95 -2.47 14.18
C PHE A 127 -10.26 -2.91 14.82
N ALA A 128 -11.07 -3.64 14.05
CA ALA A 128 -12.30 -4.25 14.53
C ALA A 128 -12.00 -5.69 14.99
N PHE A 129 -12.43 -6.06 16.18
CA PHE A 129 -12.21 -7.40 16.75
C PHE A 129 -13.38 -7.92 17.55
N ASP A 130 -13.56 -9.24 17.60
CA ASP A 130 -14.47 -9.88 18.54
C ASP A 130 -13.74 -10.08 19.89
N PRO A 131 -14.20 -9.49 21.01
CA PRO A 131 -13.59 -9.72 22.31
C PRO A 131 -13.68 -11.17 22.80
N ALA A 132 -14.56 -11.99 22.22
CA ALA A 132 -14.64 -13.42 22.50
C ALA A 132 -13.54 -14.23 21.81
N ASP A 133 -12.93 -13.72 20.74
CA ASP A 133 -11.78 -14.35 20.10
C ASP A 133 -10.48 -13.93 20.80
N ILE A 134 -9.85 -14.91 21.45
CA ILE A 134 -8.58 -14.72 22.17
C ILE A 134 -7.47 -14.26 21.21
N GLY A 135 -7.49 -14.73 19.95
CA GLY A 135 -6.51 -14.35 18.93
C GLY A 135 -6.58 -12.86 18.60
N ASP A 136 -7.79 -12.37 18.33
CA ASP A 136 -7.97 -10.95 18.01
C ASP A 136 -7.71 -10.05 19.22
N LEU A 137 -8.09 -10.50 20.42
CA LEU A 137 -7.79 -9.79 21.66
C LEU A 137 -6.27 -9.68 21.90
N LEU A 138 -5.52 -10.76 21.63
CA LEU A 138 -4.06 -10.74 21.70
C LEU A 138 -3.48 -9.77 20.68
N HIS A 139 -3.95 -9.76 19.44
CA HIS A 139 -3.48 -8.81 18.43
C HIS A 139 -3.79 -7.36 18.81
N ALA A 140 -5.00 -7.06 19.28
CA ALA A 140 -5.36 -5.72 19.77
C ALA A 140 -4.43 -5.27 20.90
N SER A 141 -4.14 -6.17 21.86
CA SER A 141 -3.22 -5.87 22.96
C SER A 141 -1.78 -5.64 22.47
N GLN A 142 -1.29 -6.45 21.53
CA GLN A 142 0.04 -6.31 20.95
C GLN A 142 0.19 -4.97 20.23
N MET A 143 -0.80 -4.56 19.44
CA MET A 143 -0.78 -3.26 18.75
C MET A 143 -0.66 -2.09 19.73
N LEU A 144 -1.33 -2.15 20.88
CA LEU A 144 -1.19 -1.13 21.93
C LEU A 144 0.20 -1.14 22.58
N THR A 145 0.79 -2.32 22.80
CA THR A 145 2.14 -2.42 23.41
C THR A 145 3.26 -1.92 22.49
N GLN A 146 3.06 -1.95 21.17
CA GLN A 146 4.02 -1.46 20.18
C GLN A 146 4.08 0.07 20.10
N THR A 147 3.29 0.81 20.89
CA THR A 147 3.32 2.27 20.93
C THR A 147 4.64 2.81 21.54
N PRO A 148 5.21 3.89 20.98
CA PRO A 148 4.60 4.84 20.04
C PRO A 148 4.71 4.44 18.57
N LEU A 149 3.61 4.65 17.81
CA LEU A 149 3.53 4.45 16.36
C LEU A 149 3.16 5.78 15.66
N PRO A 150 3.63 6.06 14.44
CA PRO A 150 3.30 7.28 13.70
C PRO A 150 1.89 7.24 13.09
N MET A 151 0.88 6.90 13.88
CA MET A 151 -0.50 6.73 13.45
C MET A 151 -1.50 6.95 14.60
N SER A 152 -2.77 7.07 14.26
CA SER A 152 -3.88 7.01 15.21
C SER A 152 -4.51 5.62 15.17
N LEU A 153 -4.89 5.09 16.33
CA LEU A 153 -5.38 3.72 16.50
C LEU A 153 -6.77 3.76 17.14
N HIS A 154 -7.75 3.20 16.44
CA HIS A 154 -9.11 2.96 16.93
C HIS A 154 -9.29 1.46 17.11
N LEU A 155 -9.63 1.04 18.33
CA LEU A 155 -10.03 -0.33 18.62
C LEU A 155 -11.55 -0.39 18.69
N VAL A 156 -12.17 -1.20 17.85
CA VAL A 156 -13.62 -1.37 17.75
C VAL A 156 -13.98 -2.79 18.14
N MET A 157 -14.79 -2.95 19.18
CA MET A 157 -15.30 -4.27 19.57
C MET A 157 -16.54 -4.59 18.74
N LEU A 158 -16.53 -5.74 18.08
CA LEU A 158 -17.70 -6.30 17.43
C LEU A 158 -18.62 -6.92 18.50
N PRO A 159 -19.94 -6.74 18.41
CA PRO A 159 -20.85 -7.39 19.34
C PRO A 159 -20.77 -8.91 19.16
N SER A 160 -20.36 -9.62 20.20
CA SER A 160 -20.27 -11.08 20.20
C SER A 160 -21.67 -11.67 19.99
N GLY A 161 -21.92 -12.29 18.83
CA GLY A 161 -23.24 -12.83 18.49
C GLY A 161 -23.62 -12.88 16.99
N ALA A 162 -22.77 -12.46 16.06
CA ALA A 162 -23.05 -12.53 14.61
C ALA A 162 -23.09 -13.96 14.01
N GLY A 163 -23.33 -14.98 14.84
CA GLY A 163 -23.60 -16.38 14.46
C GLY A 163 -25.00 -16.89 14.84
N GLY A 164 -25.89 -16.06 15.41
CA GLY A 164 -27.21 -16.52 15.83
C GLY A 164 -28.27 -15.42 15.84
N GLY A 165 -29.10 -15.40 14.79
CA GLY A 165 -30.42 -14.77 14.70
C GLY A 165 -30.74 -13.60 15.65
N GLY A 166 -30.46 -12.37 15.22
CA GLY A 166 -30.93 -11.18 15.92
C GLY A 166 -30.31 -9.90 15.38
N GLN A 167 -31.01 -9.28 14.42
CA GLN A 167 -30.69 -8.02 13.73
C GLN A 167 -29.38 -8.00 12.94
N PRO A 168 -29.43 -7.83 11.61
CA PRO A 168 -28.24 -7.39 10.89
C PRO A 168 -27.96 -5.97 11.37
N SER A 169 -26.98 -5.78 12.25
CA SER A 169 -26.25 -4.52 12.22
C SER A 169 -25.59 -4.48 10.85
N SER A 170 -26.30 -3.93 9.86
CA SER A 170 -25.73 -3.64 8.55
C SER A 170 -24.65 -2.60 8.78
N ALA A 171 -23.47 -3.08 9.14
CA ALA A 171 -22.25 -2.40 8.82
C ALA A 171 -22.16 -2.52 7.29
N ALA A 172 -22.83 -1.58 6.61
CA ALA A 172 -22.89 -1.49 5.16
C ALA A 172 -21.50 -1.15 4.64
N TRP A 173 -20.63 -2.16 4.53
CA TRP A 173 -19.30 -2.03 3.95
C TRP A 173 -19.21 -2.60 2.53
N ASP A 174 -20.29 -3.19 2.03
CA ASP A 174 -20.40 -3.64 0.64
C ASP A 174 -21.26 -2.66 -0.17
N PRO A 175 -20.71 -2.02 -1.22
CA PRO A 175 -21.53 -1.39 -2.24
C PRO A 175 -22.07 -2.48 -3.19
N GLU A 176 -23.37 -2.39 -3.52
CA GLU A 176 -23.95 -3.05 -4.71
C GLU A 176 -23.25 -2.62 -6.01
#